data_AF-A0A1G6W6M3-F1
#
_entry.id   AF-A0A1G6W6M3-F1
#
_cell.length_a   1.000
_cell.length_b   1.000
_cell.length_c   1.000
_cell.angle_alpha   90.00
_cell.angle_beta   90.00
_cell.angle_gamma   90.00
#
_symmetry.space_group_name_H-M   'P 1'
#
loop_
_entity.id
_entity.type
_entity.pdbx_description
1 polymer ?
#
loop_
_entity_poly.entity_id
_entity_poly.type
_entity_poly.pdbx_seq_one_letter_code
_entity_poly.pdbx_strand_id
1 'polypeptide(L)'
;MPPPPRPATPPPPSPPPTPRNSPLDQPAPRPLLSGRVDPAAVVIGVGGLVLLVAVWWLLVTPRSSTDNNVDSARVAQIEQRLTALDGLRGEVGALNGRIQQVQPLEARIRSLEERPVASDTRPLETRLAGVTEQVAAAERAGTQAAERDNAMERRLQGLEAKPTIDPAAFAPRDAVEGLSGRIERLTERVEQQGQALDSRLQDQARAAEGRLAAQDKAVQDRVAALEASVGQRVAGLEGTLGERIGALESALGGRVAALEAAQQRLQAIESRTSRLAAVDSLRGALTAGQPLGEALGRIDQPPQALARFAGTAPPTESSLRLSFEDAAKAARAASDAAMQPDGSRAGVVDSALSRLGGLVTIRRGDQVVWGDAAEAEIERARRALEAGDIEMSLQHIDKLPPPARAAMQGWADQARALLAARAALRQLAAG
;
A
#
# COMPACT_ATOMS: atom_id res chain seq x y z
N MET A 1 7.50 -43.40 -25.88
CA MET A 1 6.49 -42.50 -26.48
C MET A 1 6.84 -41.07 -26.14
N PRO A 2 7.45 -40.29 -27.05
CA PRO A 2 7.71 -38.87 -26.87
C PRO A 2 6.45 -38.02 -27.18
N PRO A 3 6.27 -36.85 -26.53
CA PRO A 3 5.09 -35.99 -26.73
C PRO A 3 5.18 -35.14 -28.02
N PRO A 4 4.04 -34.69 -28.58
CA PRO A 4 3.99 -33.96 -29.85
C PRO A 4 4.39 -32.47 -29.74
N PRO A 5 4.86 -31.85 -30.84
CA PRO A 5 5.32 -30.45 -30.86
C PRO A 5 4.17 -29.42 -30.86
N ARG A 6 4.45 -28.25 -30.28
CA ARG A 6 3.54 -27.09 -30.17
C ARG A 6 3.45 -26.30 -31.49
N PRO A 7 2.31 -25.65 -31.80
CA PRO A 7 2.13 -24.84 -33.01
C PRO A 7 2.80 -23.45 -32.94
N ALA A 8 3.20 -22.96 -34.11
CA ALA A 8 3.94 -21.72 -34.36
C ALA A 8 3.07 -20.45 -34.33
N THR A 9 3.67 -19.36 -33.83
CA THR A 9 3.13 -17.99 -33.75
C THR A 9 3.17 -17.28 -35.12
N PRO A 10 2.16 -16.48 -35.51
CA PRO A 10 2.18 -15.70 -36.75
C PRO A 10 2.98 -14.39 -36.65
N PRO A 11 3.53 -13.86 -37.77
CA PRO A 11 4.37 -12.66 -37.80
C PRO A 11 3.58 -11.33 -37.78
N PRO A 12 4.22 -10.21 -37.37
CA PRO A 12 3.59 -8.89 -37.24
C PRO A 12 3.41 -8.14 -38.59
N PRO A 13 2.46 -7.19 -38.67
CA PRO A 13 2.16 -6.44 -39.89
C PRO A 13 3.12 -5.27 -40.19
N SER A 14 3.30 -4.99 -41.48
CA SER A 14 4.23 -4.02 -42.09
C SER A 14 3.87 -2.54 -41.87
N PRO A 15 4.86 -1.61 -41.86
CA PRO A 15 4.64 -0.17 -41.73
C PRO A 15 4.27 0.53 -43.06
N PRO A 16 3.59 1.71 -43.00
CA PRO A 16 3.14 2.44 -44.19
C PRO A 16 4.23 3.31 -44.85
N PRO A 17 4.07 3.67 -46.15
CA PRO A 17 5.10 4.36 -46.93
C PRO A 17 5.16 5.89 -46.72
N THR A 18 6.37 6.43 -46.83
CA THR A 18 6.75 7.85 -46.82
C THR A 18 6.33 8.61 -48.09
N PRO A 19 5.95 9.90 -48.00
CA PRO A 19 5.67 10.74 -49.18
C PRO A 19 6.96 11.24 -49.87
N ARG A 20 6.89 11.26 -51.20
CA ARG A 20 7.96 11.67 -52.13
C ARG A 20 8.11 13.19 -52.20
N ASN A 21 9.37 13.63 -52.23
CA ASN A 21 9.79 14.98 -52.64
C ASN A 21 9.51 15.23 -54.13
N SER A 22 9.11 16.46 -54.45
CA SER A 22 9.29 17.03 -55.80
C SER A 22 10.02 18.38 -55.72
N PRO A 23 10.88 18.72 -56.69
CA PRO A 23 11.90 19.76 -56.55
C PRO A 23 11.69 20.99 -57.44
N LEU A 24 12.39 22.08 -57.07
CA LEU A 24 12.90 23.19 -57.89
C LEU A 24 11.90 24.14 -58.57
N ASP A 25 11.94 25.41 -58.15
CA ASP A 25 12.27 26.50 -59.09
C ASP A 25 12.92 27.71 -58.39
N GLN A 26 13.93 28.29 -59.06
CA GLN A 26 14.79 29.40 -58.63
C GLN A 26 14.52 30.66 -59.49
N PRO A 27 15.09 31.85 -59.15
CA PRO A 27 14.37 33.13 -59.19
C PRO A 27 14.65 34.03 -60.41
N ALA A 28 13.90 35.13 -60.54
CA ALA A 28 14.20 36.25 -61.42
C ALA A 28 14.02 37.63 -60.69
N PRO A 29 14.69 38.71 -61.15
CA PRO A 29 15.21 39.77 -60.28
C PRO A 29 14.32 41.02 -60.14
N ARG A 30 14.57 41.78 -59.06
CA ARG A 30 13.93 43.06 -58.72
C ARG A 30 14.65 44.26 -59.35
N PRO A 31 13.94 45.36 -59.66
CA PRO A 31 14.51 46.70 -59.67
C PRO A 31 14.24 47.48 -58.36
N LEU A 32 15.09 48.47 -58.13
CA LEU A 32 15.32 49.23 -56.88
C LEU A 32 14.38 50.44 -56.67
N LEU A 33 14.23 50.82 -55.38
CA LEU A 33 13.86 52.15 -54.81
C LEU A 33 12.39 52.63 -55.07
N SER A 34 11.58 53.14 -54.13
CA SER A 34 11.83 53.96 -52.93
C SER A 34 10.59 54.01 -52.00
N GLY A 35 10.82 54.05 -50.67
CA GLY A 35 10.11 54.87 -49.66
C GLY A 35 8.64 54.59 -49.29
N ARG A 36 8.40 53.78 -48.24
CA ARG A 36 7.18 53.87 -47.38
C ARG A 36 7.49 53.52 -45.92
N VAL A 37 6.88 54.27 -45.00
CA VAL A 37 6.97 54.12 -43.54
C VAL A 37 6.45 52.74 -43.11
N ASP A 38 7.21 52.09 -42.22
CA ASP A 38 7.03 50.70 -41.83
C ASP A 38 5.83 50.54 -40.85
N PRO A 39 4.76 49.81 -41.22
CA PRO A 39 3.60 49.59 -40.34
C PRO A 39 3.94 48.83 -39.04
N ALA A 40 5.11 48.18 -38.97
CA ALA A 40 5.58 47.53 -37.75
C ALA A 40 5.87 48.53 -36.62
N ALA A 41 6.33 49.74 -36.93
CA ALA A 41 6.65 50.75 -35.92
C ALA A 41 5.40 51.30 -35.21
N VAL A 42 4.26 51.36 -35.91
CA VAL A 42 2.99 51.82 -35.34
C VAL A 42 2.41 50.77 -34.39
N VAL A 43 2.54 49.47 -34.72
CA VAL A 43 2.05 48.37 -33.87
C VAL A 43 2.85 48.27 -32.57
N ILE A 44 4.17 48.50 -32.62
CA ILE A 44 5.03 48.52 -31.42
C ILE A 44 4.69 49.72 -30.51
N GLY A 45 4.40 50.89 -31.09
CA GLY A 45 3.99 52.07 -30.32
C GLY A 45 2.65 51.88 -29.58
N VAL A 46 1.67 51.25 -30.24
CA VAL A 46 0.36 50.95 -29.62
C VAL A 46 0.50 49.86 -28.55
N GLY A 47 1.32 48.83 -28.79
CA GLY A 47 1.61 47.79 -27.80
C GLY A 47 2.26 48.34 -26.52
N GLY A 48 3.19 49.29 -26.65
CA GLY A 48 3.82 49.96 -25.50
C GLY A 48 2.83 50.79 -24.66
N LEU A 49 1.89 51.46 -25.32
CA LEU A 49 0.89 52.28 -24.63
C LEU A 49 -0.11 51.42 -23.83
N VAL A 50 -0.56 50.29 -24.39
CA VAL A 50 -1.46 49.35 -23.70
C VAL A 50 -0.78 48.73 -22.48
N LEU A 51 0.52 48.41 -22.59
CA LEU A 51 1.28 47.83 -21.49
C LEU A 51 1.48 48.84 -20.35
N LEU A 52 1.72 50.11 -20.66
CA LEU A 52 1.78 51.17 -19.66
C LEU A 52 0.44 51.42 -18.96
N VAL A 53 -0.68 51.38 -19.70
CA VAL A 53 -2.02 51.51 -19.11
C VAL A 53 -2.35 50.29 -18.23
N ALA A 54 -1.95 49.08 -18.63
CA ALA A 54 -2.14 47.87 -17.83
C ALA A 54 -1.31 47.89 -16.54
N VAL A 55 -0.06 48.33 -16.60
CA VAL A 55 0.82 48.48 -15.42
C VAL A 55 0.29 49.59 -14.49
N TRP A 56 -0.20 50.69 -15.05
CA TRP A 56 -0.82 51.75 -14.27
C TRP A 56 -2.12 51.28 -13.59
N TRP A 57 -2.97 50.54 -14.30
CA TRP A 57 -4.19 49.94 -13.74
C TRP A 57 -3.89 48.92 -12.63
N LEU A 58 -2.82 48.14 -12.76
CA LEU A 58 -2.37 47.18 -11.74
C LEU A 58 -1.85 47.88 -10.46
N LEU A 59 -1.30 49.09 -10.58
CA LEU A 59 -0.79 49.88 -9.46
C LEU A 59 -1.87 50.71 -8.75
N VAL A 60 -2.94 51.11 -9.47
CA VAL A 60 -4.01 51.97 -8.94
C VAL A 60 -5.19 51.17 -8.37
N THR A 61 -5.33 49.88 -8.70
CA THR A 61 -6.43 49.05 -8.16
C THR A 61 -6.04 48.45 -6.81
N PRO A 62 -6.68 48.83 -5.68
CA PRO A 62 -6.42 48.20 -4.38
C PRO A 62 -6.87 46.74 -4.43
N ARG A 63 -5.91 45.82 -4.31
CA ARG A 63 -6.20 44.38 -4.21
C ARG A 63 -6.93 44.13 -2.89
N SER A 64 -8.14 43.58 -2.97
CA SER A 64 -8.88 43.08 -1.82
C SER A 64 -8.03 42.03 -1.09
N SER A 65 -7.66 42.34 0.16
CA SER A 65 -6.91 41.48 1.06
C SER A 65 -7.80 40.35 1.57
N THR A 66 -8.02 39.34 0.75
CA THR A 66 -8.58 38.06 1.18
C THR A 66 -7.53 36.99 0.87
N ASP A 67 -7.27 36.12 1.84
CA ASP A 67 -6.35 34.97 1.82
C ASP A 67 -4.91 35.16 2.31
N ASN A 68 -4.76 35.51 3.60
CA ASN A 68 -3.58 35.09 4.39
C ASN A 68 -3.81 33.76 5.14
N ASN A 69 -5.01 33.18 5.09
CA ASN A 69 -5.35 31.96 5.85
C ASN A 69 -5.23 30.66 5.02
N VAL A 70 -5.14 30.77 3.69
CA VAL A 70 -5.02 29.60 2.79
C VAL A 70 -3.55 29.14 2.66
N ASP A 71 -2.59 30.05 2.82
CA ASP A 71 -1.16 29.70 2.75
C ASP A 71 -0.62 29.02 4.02
N SER A 72 -1.09 29.41 5.22
CA SER A 72 -0.69 28.75 6.47
C SER A 72 -1.12 27.29 6.52
N ALA A 73 -2.33 26.98 6.05
CA ALA A 73 -2.84 25.60 5.98
C ALA A 73 -2.07 24.75 4.96
N ARG A 74 -1.68 25.33 3.82
CA ARG A 74 -0.86 24.64 2.81
C ARG A 74 0.57 24.41 3.29
N VAL A 75 1.17 25.38 3.98
CA VAL A 75 2.50 25.26 4.58
C VAL A 75 2.50 24.20 5.68
N ALA A 76 1.50 24.20 6.57
CA ALA A 76 1.35 23.16 7.59
C ALA A 76 1.17 21.76 6.98
N GLN A 77 0.43 21.64 5.87
CA GLN A 77 0.27 20.38 5.15
C GLN A 77 1.57 19.91 4.47
N ILE A 78 2.40 20.83 3.99
CA ILE A 78 3.72 20.53 3.40
C ILE A 78 4.71 20.08 4.49
N GLU A 79 4.72 20.74 5.65
CA GLU A 79 5.54 20.33 6.81
C GLU A 79 5.13 18.95 7.34
N GLN A 80 3.81 18.65 7.38
CA GLN A 80 3.32 17.32 7.72
C GLN A 80 3.78 16.25 6.73
N ARG A 81 3.80 16.57 5.43
CA ARG A 81 4.28 15.65 4.38
C ARG A 81 5.79 15.43 4.45
N LEU A 82 6.57 16.45 4.77
CA LEU A 82 8.01 16.33 4.99
C LEU A 82 8.32 15.46 6.21
N THR A 83 7.60 15.66 7.31
CA THR A 83 7.75 14.84 8.52
C THR A 83 7.38 13.37 8.26
N ALA A 84 6.33 13.13 7.45
CA ALA A 84 5.96 11.77 7.03
C ALA A 84 7.04 11.12 6.14
N LEU A 85 7.69 11.90 5.26
CA LEU A 85 8.78 11.41 4.40
C LEU A 85 10.06 11.11 5.20
N ASP A 86 10.38 11.91 6.22
CA ASP A 86 11.50 11.59 7.12
C ASP A 86 11.19 10.37 8.00
N GLY A 87 9.92 10.17 8.39
CA GLY A 87 9.45 8.94 9.03
C GLY A 87 9.68 7.70 8.14
N LEU A 88 9.29 7.78 6.86
CA LEU A 88 9.54 6.73 5.86
C LEU A 88 11.02 6.44 5.66
N ARG A 89 11.88 7.47 5.67
CA ARG A 89 13.34 7.30 5.59
C ARG A 89 13.90 6.59 6.82
N GLY A 90 13.39 6.91 8.01
CA GLY A 90 13.73 6.20 9.25
C GLY A 90 13.28 4.73 9.22
N GLU A 91 12.10 4.46 8.68
CA GLU A 91 11.52 3.12 8.54
C GLU A 91 12.30 2.26 7.53
N VAL A 92 12.74 2.85 6.42
CA VAL A 92 13.66 2.21 5.45
C VAL A 92 15.03 1.93 6.08
N GLY A 93 15.55 2.85 6.90
CA GLY A 93 16.77 2.62 7.68
C GLY A 93 16.64 1.45 8.66
N ALA A 94 15.50 1.35 9.35
CA ALA A 94 15.19 0.24 10.25
C ALA A 94 15.03 -1.10 9.50
N LEU A 95 14.41 -1.09 8.32
CA LEU A 95 14.31 -2.27 7.45
C LEU A 95 15.69 -2.74 6.98
N ASN A 96 16.55 -1.81 6.58
CA ASN A 96 17.91 -2.12 6.16
C ASN A 96 18.75 -2.70 7.32
N GLY A 97 18.56 -2.18 8.54
CA GLY A 97 19.14 -2.75 9.76
C GLY A 97 18.65 -4.18 10.04
N ARG A 98 17.35 -4.47 9.83
CA ARG A 98 16.80 -5.83 9.96
C ARG A 98 17.34 -6.78 8.89
N ILE A 99 17.51 -6.32 7.65
CA ILE A 99 18.12 -7.11 6.58
C ILE A 99 19.57 -7.47 6.91
N GLN A 100 20.33 -6.53 7.49
CA GLN A 100 21.70 -6.79 7.96
C GLN A 100 21.75 -7.79 9.13
N GLN A 101 20.71 -7.85 9.97
CA GLN A 101 20.59 -8.84 11.04
C GLN A 101 20.21 -10.24 10.55
N VAL A 102 19.60 -10.36 9.37
CA VAL A 102 19.23 -11.66 8.79
C VAL A 102 20.41 -12.33 8.07
N GLN A 103 21.34 -11.55 7.50
CA GLN A 103 22.57 -12.07 6.87
C GLN A 103 23.39 -13.04 7.75
N PRO A 104 23.68 -12.73 9.04
CA PRO A 104 24.40 -13.68 9.92
C PRO A 104 23.54 -14.89 10.31
N LEU A 105 22.21 -14.77 10.30
CA LEU A 105 21.31 -15.91 10.53
C LEU A 105 21.28 -16.85 9.32
N GLU A 106 21.26 -16.33 8.11
CA GLU A 106 21.41 -17.11 6.87
C GLU A 106 22.76 -17.81 6.81
N ALA A 107 23.86 -17.13 7.19
CA ALA A 107 25.18 -17.73 7.29
C ALA A 107 25.23 -18.86 8.34
N ARG A 108 24.55 -18.69 9.48
CA ARG A 108 24.46 -19.73 10.51
C ARG A 108 23.59 -20.90 10.07
N ILE A 109 22.47 -20.66 9.40
CA ILE A 109 21.61 -21.72 8.84
C ILE A 109 22.37 -22.49 7.76
N ARG A 110 23.06 -21.80 6.85
CA ARG A 110 23.91 -22.44 5.83
C ARG A 110 25.04 -23.25 6.46
N SER A 111 25.66 -22.75 7.54
CA SER A 111 26.67 -23.50 8.30
C SER A 111 26.09 -24.72 9.05
N LEU A 112 24.80 -24.71 9.38
CA LEU A 112 24.09 -25.82 10.02
C LEU A 112 23.57 -26.83 8.99
N GLU A 113 23.22 -26.39 7.79
CA GLU A 113 22.85 -27.24 6.64
C GLU A 113 24.08 -27.90 6.00
N GLU A 114 25.21 -27.19 5.92
CA GLU A 114 26.50 -27.74 5.47
C GLU A 114 27.19 -28.60 6.52
N ARG A 115 26.71 -28.58 7.77
CA ARG A 115 27.15 -29.51 8.80
C ARG A 115 26.45 -30.83 8.52
N PRO A 116 27.14 -31.85 7.94
CA PRO A 116 26.51 -33.13 7.73
C PRO A 116 25.98 -33.62 9.07
N VAL A 117 24.72 -34.06 9.09
CA VAL A 117 24.16 -34.88 10.16
C VAL A 117 24.89 -36.22 10.10
N ALA A 118 26.17 -36.21 10.49
CA ALA A 118 26.93 -37.40 10.75
C ALA A 118 26.45 -37.86 12.11
N SER A 119 25.54 -38.83 12.10
CA SER A 119 25.51 -39.89 13.09
C SER A 119 26.91 -40.52 13.09
N ASP A 120 27.90 -39.85 13.67
CA ASP A 120 29.28 -40.31 13.69
C ASP A 120 29.31 -41.46 14.72
N THR A 121 28.92 -42.64 14.24
CA THR A 121 29.01 -43.91 14.97
C THR A 121 30.44 -44.41 15.00
N ARG A 122 31.36 -43.82 14.22
CA ARG A 122 32.79 -44.13 14.21
C ARG A 122 33.44 -44.14 15.59
N PRO A 123 33.21 -43.17 16.50
CA PRO A 123 33.71 -43.25 17.87
C PRO A 123 33.11 -44.41 18.67
N LEU A 124 31.86 -44.81 18.39
CA LEU A 124 31.23 -45.98 19.01
C LEU A 124 31.77 -47.29 18.44
N GLU A 125 32.00 -47.37 17.13
CA GLU A 125 32.63 -48.50 16.43
C GLU A 125 34.09 -48.68 16.89
N THR A 126 34.83 -47.59 17.08
CA THR A 126 36.21 -47.62 17.60
C THR A 126 36.24 -48.12 19.04
N ARG A 127 35.27 -47.70 19.88
CA ARG A 127 35.13 -48.22 21.24
C ARG A 127 34.72 -49.69 21.26
N LEU A 128 33.82 -50.11 20.37
CA LEU A 128 33.41 -51.51 20.27
C LEU A 128 34.58 -52.40 19.82
N ALA A 129 35.37 -51.95 18.84
CA ALA A 129 36.59 -52.61 18.40
C ALA A 129 37.61 -52.76 19.54
N GLY A 130 37.82 -51.70 20.33
CA GLY A 130 38.71 -51.74 21.50
C GLY A 130 38.23 -52.71 22.59
N VAL A 131 36.92 -52.80 22.83
CA VAL A 131 36.34 -53.76 23.78
C VAL A 131 36.50 -55.20 23.28
N THR A 132 36.25 -55.46 21.99
CA THR A 132 36.46 -56.80 21.40
C THR A 132 37.92 -57.24 21.45
N GLU A 133 38.86 -56.30 21.27
CA GLU A 133 40.29 -56.59 21.38
C GLU A 133 40.71 -56.90 22.83
N GLN A 134 40.15 -56.18 23.80
CA GLN A 134 40.35 -56.48 25.23
C GLN A 134 39.80 -57.85 25.63
N VAL A 135 38.62 -58.24 25.11
CA VAL A 135 38.05 -59.57 25.35
C VAL A 135 38.93 -60.65 24.73
N ALA A 136 39.38 -60.49 23.48
CA ALA A 136 40.29 -61.43 22.84
C ALA A 136 41.65 -61.52 23.56
N ALA A 137 42.15 -60.42 24.13
CA ALA A 137 43.35 -60.41 24.95
C ALA A 137 43.15 -61.15 26.29
N ALA A 138 41.99 -60.99 26.92
CA ALA A 138 41.62 -61.71 28.15
C ALA A 138 41.48 -63.23 27.89
N GLU A 139 40.86 -63.62 26.77
CA GLU A 139 40.77 -65.03 26.35
C GLU A 139 42.16 -65.65 26.14
N ARG A 140 43.08 -64.94 25.46
CA ARG A 140 44.48 -65.39 25.29
C ARG A 140 45.24 -65.49 26.62
N ALA A 141 44.96 -64.61 27.57
CA ALA A 141 45.55 -64.71 28.91
C ALA A 141 45.01 -65.93 29.66
N GLY A 142 43.72 -66.24 29.51
CA GLY A 142 43.08 -67.44 30.06
C GLY A 142 43.65 -68.73 29.48
N THR A 143 43.86 -68.81 28.16
CA THR A 143 44.48 -69.99 27.53
C THR A 143 45.92 -70.18 27.96
N GLN A 144 46.70 -69.09 28.09
CA GLN A 144 48.06 -69.17 28.61
C GLN A 144 48.13 -69.58 30.09
N ALA A 145 47.13 -69.23 30.90
CA ALA A 145 47.02 -69.71 32.28
C ALA A 145 46.73 -71.22 32.30
N ALA A 146 45.76 -71.67 31.50
CA ALA A 146 45.45 -73.09 31.36
C ALA A 146 46.64 -73.92 30.83
N GLU A 147 47.44 -73.38 29.90
CA GLU A 147 48.67 -74.03 29.43
C GLU A 147 49.73 -74.13 30.52
N ARG A 148 49.87 -73.09 31.38
CA ARG A 148 50.79 -73.13 32.53
C ARG A 148 50.34 -74.16 33.56
N ASP A 149 49.05 -74.26 33.83
CA ASP A 149 48.49 -75.25 34.75
C ASP A 149 48.71 -76.68 34.21
N ASN A 150 48.39 -76.92 32.93
CA ASN A 150 48.68 -78.21 32.28
C ASN A 150 50.19 -78.53 32.25
N ALA A 151 51.06 -77.53 32.09
CA ALA A 151 52.51 -77.73 32.17
C ALA A 151 52.97 -78.04 33.60
N MET A 152 52.33 -77.44 34.62
CA MET A 152 52.55 -77.76 36.02
C MET A 152 52.07 -79.18 36.35
N GLU A 153 50.89 -79.59 35.85
CA GLU A 153 50.32 -80.92 35.97
C GLU A 153 51.25 -81.98 35.35
N ARG A 154 51.76 -81.74 34.13
CA ARG A 154 52.74 -82.63 33.49
C ARG A 154 54.06 -82.70 34.26
N ARG A 155 54.47 -81.58 34.90
CA ARG A 155 55.64 -81.58 35.78
C ARG A 155 55.38 -82.37 37.06
N LEU A 156 54.19 -82.29 37.62
CA LEU A 156 53.76 -83.10 38.77
C LEU A 156 53.71 -84.60 38.41
N GLN A 157 53.09 -84.96 37.28
CA GLN A 157 53.05 -86.33 36.79
C GLN A 157 54.46 -86.87 36.44
N GLY A 158 55.33 -86.02 35.89
CA GLY A 158 56.74 -86.37 35.65
C GLY A 158 57.55 -86.55 36.93
N LEU A 159 57.15 -85.90 38.04
CA LEU A 159 57.72 -86.12 39.37
C LEU A 159 57.14 -87.38 40.04
N GLU A 160 55.90 -87.75 39.76
CA GLU A 160 55.29 -89.03 40.17
C GLU A 160 55.87 -90.24 39.40
N ALA A 161 56.27 -90.06 38.13
CA ALA A 161 56.86 -91.10 37.29
C ALA A 161 58.37 -91.32 37.53
N LYS A 162 58.84 -91.23 38.79
CA LYS A 162 60.24 -91.48 39.16
C LYS A 162 60.47 -92.98 39.43
N PRO A 163 61.64 -93.56 39.08
CA PRO A 163 61.85 -95.00 39.11
C PRO A 163 61.87 -95.57 40.53
N THR A 164 61.51 -96.85 40.60
CA THR A 164 61.55 -97.76 41.75
C THR A 164 62.72 -97.49 42.70
N ILE A 165 62.39 -97.21 43.96
CA ILE A 165 63.35 -97.04 45.06
C ILE A 165 63.99 -98.40 45.38
N ASP A 166 65.31 -98.47 45.36
CA ASP A 166 66.09 -99.58 45.89
C ASP A 166 66.12 -99.47 47.44
N PRO A 167 65.56 -100.44 48.19
CA PRO A 167 65.52 -100.40 49.65
C PRO A 167 66.90 -100.61 50.32
N ALA A 168 67.98 -100.82 49.56
CA ALA A 168 69.34 -100.88 50.09
C ALA A 168 70.14 -99.57 49.92
N ALA A 169 69.58 -98.57 49.24
CA ALA A 169 70.19 -97.25 49.03
C ALA A 169 69.43 -96.14 49.77
N PHE A 170 68.84 -96.44 50.93
CA PHE A 170 68.29 -95.41 51.81
C PHE A 170 69.40 -94.41 52.14
N ALA A 171 69.23 -93.19 51.66
CA ALA A 171 69.95 -92.05 52.16
C ALA A 171 69.82 -92.03 53.69
N PRO A 172 70.87 -91.61 54.43
CA PRO A 172 70.81 -91.51 55.89
C PRO A 172 69.54 -90.74 56.31
N ARG A 173 68.95 -91.07 57.46
CA ARG A 173 67.69 -90.46 57.98
C ARG A 173 67.61 -88.94 57.74
N ASP A 174 68.73 -88.26 57.85
CA ASP A 174 68.96 -86.84 57.58
C ASP A 174 68.41 -86.35 56.21
N ALA A 175 68.45 -87.16 55.16
CA ALA A 175 67.96 -86.78 53.83
C ALA A 175 66.44 -86.82 53.71
N VAL A 176 65.78 -87.74 54.42
CA VAL A 176 64.31 -87.84 54.49
C VAL A 176 63.75 -86.74 55.39
N GLU A 177 64.44 -86.43 56.49
CA GLU A 177 64.18 -85.24 57.32
C GLU A 177 64.36 -83.95 56.49
N GLY A 178 65.43 -83.86 55.70
CA GLY A 178 65.67 -82.74 54.79
C GLY A 178 64.58 -82.56 53.73
N LEU A 179 63.98 -83.65 53.24
CA LEU A 179 62.87 -83.61 52.29
C LEU A 179 61.56 -83.20 52.98
N SER A 180 61.26 -83.74 54.17
CA SER A 180 60.07 -83.36 54.96
C SER A 180 60.09 -81.88 55.31
N GLY A 181 61.21 -81.38 55.83
CA GLY A 181 61.37 -79.95 56.11
C GLY A 181 61.35 -79.06 54.87
N ARG A 182 61.54 -79.63 53.67
CA ARG A 182 61.41 -78.91 52.39
C ARG A 182 59.98 -78.93 51.86
N ILE A 183 59.23 -80.01 52.11
CA ILE A 183 57.78 -80.10 51.85
C ILE A 183 57.03 -79.14 52.76
N GLU A 184 57.31 -79.10 54.07
CA GLU A 184 56.68 -78.15 54.99
C GLU A 184 56.91 -76.69 54.56
N ARG A 185 58.14 -76.35 54.19
CA ARG A 185 58.47 -75.02 53.63
C ARG A 185 57.79 -74.73 52.29
N LEU A 186 57.45 -75.75 51.50
CA LEU A 186 56.68 -75.57 50.27
C LEU A 186 55.18 -75.40 50.57
N THR A 187 54.64 -76.18 51.50
CA THR A 187 53.25 -76.07 51.99
C THR A 187 53.01 -74.69 52.57
N GLU A 188 53.88 -74.21 53.48
CA GLU A 188 53.80 -72.84 54.02
C GLU A 188 53.85 -71.78 52.91
N ARG A 189 54.70 -71.97 51.90
CA ARG A 189 54.84 -71.01 50.80
C ARG A 189 53.62 -71.00 49.90
N VAL A 190 52.99 -72.15 49.66
CA VAL A 190 51.75 -72.28 48.89
C VAL A 190 50.58 -71.67 49.67
N GLU A 191 50.49 -71.89 50.98
CA GLU A 191 49.48 -71.26 51.84
C GLU A 191 49.64 -69.74 51.87
N GLN A 192 50.87 -69.25 52.03
CA GLN A 192 51.18 -67.81 51.97
C GLN A 192 50.84 -67.21 50.59
N GLN A 193 51.15 -67.92 49.50
CA GLN A 193 50.76 -67.49 48.15
C GLN A 193 49.24 -67.48 47.97
N GLY A 194 48.52 -68.50 48.48
CA GLY A 194 47.07 -68.58 48.42
C GLY A 194 46.40 -67.40 49.15
N GLN A 195 46.85 -67.09 50.36
CA GLN A 195 46.37 -65.93 51.13
C GLN A 195 46.70 -64.59 50.45
N ALA A 196 47.89 -64.47 49.85
CA ALA A 196 48.28 -63.28 49.10
C ALA A 196 47.47 -63.09 47.81
N LEU A 197 47.05 -64.18 47.15
CA LEU A 197 46.17 -64.13 45.98
C LEU A 197 44.74 -63.79 46.37
N ASP A 198 44.22 -64.36 47.46
CA ASP A 198 42.87 -64.10 47.93
C ASP A 198 42.68 -62.63 48.35
N SER A 199 43.65 -62.08 49.09
CA SER A 199 43.66 -60.65 49.43
C SER A 199 43.69 -59.75 48.18
N ARG A 200 44.53 -60.08 47.18
CA ARG A 200 44.58 -59.34 45.91
C ARG A 200 43.27 -59.43 45.13
N LEU A 201 42.62 -60.58 45.09
CA LEU A 201 41.33 -60.76 44.43
C LEU A 201 40.23 -59.96 45.12
N GLN A 202 40.20 -59.94 46.45
CA GLN A 202 39.26 -59.12 47.22
C GLN A 202 39.48 -57.62 46.99
N ASP A 203 40.74 -57.17 46.95
CA ASP A 203 41.07 -55.77 46.65
C ASP A 203 40.69 -55.40 45.22
N GLN A 204 40.93 -56.28 44.25
CA GLN A 204 40.50 -56.09 42.86
C GLN A 204 38.96 -56.05 42.73
N ALA A 205 38.24 -56.92 43.44
CA ALA A 205 36.79 -56.95 43.46
C ALA A 205 36.22 -55.63 44.03
N ARG A 206 36.71 -55.17 45.19
CA ARG A 206 36.32 -53.88 45.78
C ARG A 206 36.65 -52.71 44.86
N ALA A 207 37.80 -52.73 44.20
CA ALA A 207 38.17 -51.70 43.23
C ALA A 207 37.32 -51.74 41.95
N ALA A 208 36.83 -52.91 41.53
CA ALA A 208 35.90 -53.05 40.41
C ALA A 208 34.50 -52.54 40.79
N GLU A 209 33.98 -52.91 41.95
CA GLU A 209 32.70 -52.41 42.48
C GLU A 209 32.70 -50.88 42.63
N GLY A 210 33.78 -50.31 43.19
CA GLY A 210 33.93 -48.85 43.29
C GLY A 210 33.95 -48.15 41.93
N ARG A 211 34.57 -48.76 40.92
CA ARG A 211 34.56 -48.23 39.54
C ARG A 211 33.19 -48.33 38.89
N LEU A 212 32.46 -49.43 39.10
CA LEU A 212 31.10 -49.62 38.58
C LEU A 212 30.15 -48.58 39.18
N ALA A 213 30.17 -48.41 40.51
CA ALA A 213 29.35 -47.42 41.20
C ALA A 213 29.66 -45.98 40.75
N ALA A 214 30.93 -45.66 40.51
CA ALA A 214 31.32 -44.37 39.98
C ALA A 214 30.85 -44.16 38.53
N GLN A 215 30.89 -45.19 37.68
CA GLN A 215 30.34 -45.13 36.33
C GLN A 215 28.81 -44.97 36.34
N ASP A 216 28.09 -45.73 37.15
CA ASP A 216 26.64 -45.65 37.28
C ASP A 216 26.21 -44.24 37.71
N LYS A 217 26.89 -43.66 38.71
CA LYS A 217 26.65 -42.28 39.12
C LYS A 217 26.91 -41.28 38.00
N ALA A 218 28.04 -41.43 37.29
CA ALA A 218 28.37 -40.54 36.17
C ALA A 218 27.36 -40.66 35.01
N VAL A 219 26.79 -41.84 34.77
CA VAL A 219 25.73 -42.04 33.77
C VAL A 219 24.43 -41.40 34.25
N GLN A 220 24.02 -41.60 35.51
CA GLN A 220 22.84 -40.94 36.08
C GLN A 220 22.93 -39.41 36.00
N ASP A 221 24.08 -38.83 36.38
CA ASP A 221 24.30 -37.39 36.32
C ASP A 221 24.22 -36.86 34.86
N ARG A 222 24.74 -37.62 33.90
CA ARG A 222 24.65 -37.28 32.47
C ARG A 222 23.23 -37.36 31.93
N VAL A 223 22.46 -38.37 32.34
CA VAL A 223 21.05 -38.51 31.94
C VAL A 223 20.24 -37.34 32.50
N ALA A 224 20.38 -37.02 33.79
CA ALA A 224 19.69 -35.89 34.40
C ALA A 224 20.05 -34.55 33.73
N ALA A 225 21.33 -34.34 33.39
CA ALA A 225 21.76 -33.14 32.66
C ALA A 225 21.19 -33.07 31.24
N LEU A 226 21.11 -34.20 30.53
CA LEU A 226 20.50 -34.30 29.20
C LEU A 226 19.01 -33.99 29.27
N GLU A 227 18.28 -34.59 30.20
CA GLU A 227 16.85 -34.35 30.44
C GLU A 227 16.57 -32.87 30.71
N ALA A 228 17.36 -32.23 31.60
CA ALA A 228 17.25 -30.80 31.85
C ALA A 228 17.51 -29.96 30.60
N SER A 229 18.55 -30.30 29.81
CA SER A 229 18.86 -29.57 28.58
C SER A 229 17.76 -29.71 27.51
N VAL A 230 17.14 -30.89 27.42
CA VAL A 230 16.05 -31.15 26.48
C VAL A 230 14.81 -30.38 26.91
N GLY A 231 14.44 -30.44 28.19
CA GLY A 231 13.31 -29.68 28.73
C GLY A 231 13.45 -28.18 28.48
N GLN A 232 14.66 -27.63 28.68
CA GLN A 232 14.93 -26.21 28.46
C GLN A 232 14.89 -25.81 26.98
N ARG A 233 15.34 -26.69 26.08
CA ARG A 233 15.22 -26.50 24.61
C ARG A 233 13.78 -26.56 24.15
N VAL A 234 12.99 -27.51 24.65
CA VAL A 234 11.57 -27.65 24.32
C VAL A 234 10.81 -26.41 24.77
N ALA A 235 10.97 -25.98 26.02
CA ALA A 235 10.33 -24.77 26.52
C ALA A 235 10.72 -23.50 25.73
N GLY A 236 11.99 -23.39 25.32
CA GLY A 236 12.45 -22.31 24.45
C GLY A 236 11.80 -22.35 23.07
N LEU A 237 11.72 -23.53 22.45
CA LEU A 237 11.06 -23.70 21.15
C LEU A 237 9.57 -23.38 21.23
N GLU A 238 8.87 -23.86 22.25
CA GLU A 238 7.45 -23.57 22.50
C GLU A 238 7.21 -22.07 22.68
N GLY A 239 8.07 -21.37 23.43
CA GLY A 239 8.00 -19.91 23.55
C GLY A 239 8.16 -19.19 22.20
N THR A 240 9.19 -19.55 21.43
CA THR A 240 9.41 -18.92 20.10
C THR A 240 8.31 -19.24 19.09
N LEU A 241 7.69 -20.42 19.18
CA LEU A 241 6.57 -20.81 18.34
C LEU A 241 5.32 -20.01 18.72
N GLY A 242 5.04 -19.86 20.02
CA GLY A 242 3.94 -19.04 20.52
C GLY A 242 4.05 -17.58 20.07
N GLU A 243 5.26 -16.99 20.18
CA GLU A 243 5.53 -15.63 19.70
C GLU A 243 5.33 -15.49 18.19
N ARG A 244 5.82 -16.45 17.39
CA ARG A 244 5.66 -16.44 15.94
C ARG A 244 4.20 -16.58 15.52
N ILE A 245 3.44 -17.43 16.20
CA ILE A 245 2.00 -17.62 15.94
C ILE A 245 1.26 -16.32 16.27
N GLY A 246 1.47 -15.73 17.46
CA GLY A 246 0.82 -14.48 17.83
C GLY A 246 1.17 -13.30 16.90
N ALA A 247 2.43 -13.24 16.41
CA ALA A 247 2.84 -12.26 15.43
C ALA A 247 2.17 -12.47 14.05
N LEU A 248 2.05 -13.73 13.60
CA LEU A 248 1.33 -14.07 12.36
C LEU A 248 -0.16 -13.77 12.46
N GLU A 249 -0.80 -14.11 13.58
CA GLU A 249 -2.21 -13.79 13.85
C GLU A 249 -2.45 -12.28 13.81
N SER A 250 -1.59 -11.50 14.47
CA SER A 250 -1.66 -10.04 14.45
C SER A 250 -1.45 -9.47 13.04
N ALA A 251 -0.49 -10.01 12.28
CA ALA A 251 -0.23 -9.59 10.91
C ALA A 251 -1.39 -9.93 9.96
N LEU A 252 -2.03 -11.10 10.13
CA LEU A 252 -3.20 -11.50 9.37
C LEU A 252 -4.40 -10.62 9.71
N GLY A 253 -4.65 -10.35 11.01
CA GLY A 253 -5.70 -9.42 11.45
C GLY A 253 -5.51 -8.02 10.87
N GLY A 254 -4.28 -7.51 10.86
CA GLY A 254 -3.95 -6.22 10.24
C GLY A 254 -4.18 -6.19 8.72
N ARG A 255 -3.85 -7.28 8.00
CA ARG A 255 -4.11 -7.39 6.56
C ARG A 255 -5.61 -7.44 6.23
N VAL A 256 -6.39 -8.15 7.03
CA VAL A 256 -7.85 -8.21 6.86
C VAL A 256 -8.47 -6.83 7.06
N ALA A 257 -8.12 -6.13 8.15
CA ALA A 257 -8.61 -4.78 8.40
C ALA A 257 -8.21 -3.78 7.29
N ALA A 258 -6.99 -3.91 6.73
CA ALA A 258 -6.55 -3.09 5.61
C ALA A 258 -7.33 -3.37 4.32
N LEU A 259 -7.65 -4.64 4.05
CA LEU A 259 -8.47 -5.04 2.90
C LEU A 259 -9.91 -4.53 3.03
N GLU A 260 -10.51 -4.65 4.21
CA GLU A 260 -11.85 -4.11 4.49
C GLU A 260 -11.89 -2.58 4.29
N ALA A 261 -10.89 -1.87 4.82
CA ALA A 261 -10.78 -0.42 4.62
C ALA A 261 -10.59 -0.05 3.14
N ALA A 262 -9.84 -0.84 2.37
CA ALA A 262 -9.68 -0.63 0.94
C ALA A 262 -10.99 -0.88 0.18
N GLN A 263 -11.76 -1.92 0.53
CA GLN A 263 -13.08 -2.20 -0.06
C GLN A 263 -14.07 -1.07 0.21
N GLN A 264 -14.14 -0.56 1.44
CA GLN A 264 -15.00 0.58 1.78
C GLN A 264 -14.64 1.84 0.97
N ARG A 265 -13.34 2.09 0.75
CA ARG A 265 -12.88 3.21 -0.09
C ARG A 265 -13.28 3.05 -1.55
N LEU A 266 -13.20 1.84 -2.10
CA LEU A 266 -13.64 1.57 -3.47
C LEU A 266 -15.15 1.79 -3.63
N GLN A 267 -15.96 1.25 -2.71
CA GLN A 267 -17.41 1.48 -2.70
C GLN A 267 -17.76 2.97 -2.58
N ALA A 268 -17.03 3.72 -1.77
CA ALA A 268 -17.20 5.17 -1.66
C ALA A 268 -16.87 5.90 -2.98
N ILE A 269 -15.79 5.51 -3.67
CA ILE A 269 -15.42 6.08 -4.98
C ILE A 269 -16.46 5.73 -6.05
N GLU A 270 -16.93 4.49 -6.08
CA GLU A 270 -17.97 4.02 -7.01
C GLU A 270 -19.27 4.80 -6.79
N SER A 271 -19.72 4.95 -5.54
CA SER A 271 -20.92 5.73 -5.21
C SER A 271 -20.80 7.21 -5.59
N ARG A 272 -19.60 7.79 -5.45
CA ARG A 272 -19.34 9.17 -5.88
C ARG A 272 -19.39 9.30 -7.39
N THR A 273 -18.84 8.32 -8.11
CA THR A 273 -18.83 8.31 -9.58
C THR A 273 -20.24 8.14 -10.14
N SER A 274 -21.05 7.24 -9.57
CA SER A 274 -22.44 7.05 -9.97
C SER A 274 -23.28 8.30 -9.70
N ARG A 275 -23.05 8.99 -8.57
CA ARG A 275 -23.69 10.28 -8.28
C ARG A 275 -23.31 11.35 -9.31
N LEU A 276 -22.04 11.48 -9.66
CA LEU A 276 -21.59 12.44 -10.67
C LEU A 276 -22.22 12.17 -12.04
N ALA A 277 -22.31 10.90 -12.45
CA ALA A 277 -22.99 10.50 -13.68
C ALA A 277 -24.50 10.83 -13.65
N ALA A 278 -25.17 10.64 -12.51
CA ALA A 278 -26.58 11.00 -12.33
C ALA A 278 -26.79 12.53 -12.44
N VAL A 279 -25.91 13.33 -11.82
CA VAL A 279 -25.93 14.79 -11.92
C VAL A 279 -25.71 15.25 -13.36
N ASP A 280 -24.78 14.63 -14.08
CA ASP A 280 -24.47 15.00 -15.46
C ASP A 280 -25.65 14.68 -16.41
N SER A 281 -26.28 13.51 -16.22
CA SER A 281 -27.51 13.13 -16.91
C SER A 281 -28.65 14.13 -16.67
N LEU A 282 -28.86 14.56 -15.41
CA LEU A 282 -29.85 15.58 -15.08
C LEU A 282 -29.55 16.94 -15.70
N ARG A 283 -28.27 17.35 -15.70
CA ARG A 283 -27.85 18.60 -16.34
C ARG A 283 -28.11 18.56 -17.85
N GLY A 284 -27.83 17.43 -18.50
CA GLY A 284 -28.14 17.20 -19.91
C GLY A 284 -29.63 17.33 -20.20
N ALA A 285 -30.47 16.64 -19.43
CA ALA A 285 -31.93 16.69 -19.59
C ALA A 285 -32.50 18.10 -19.35
N LEU A 286 -32.02 18.82 -18.33
CA LEU A 286 -32.42 20.20 -18.06
C LEU A 286 -32.05 21.15 -19.20
N THR A 287 -30.86 20.99 -19.77
CA THR A 287 -30.38 21.84 -20.89
C THR A 287 -31.13 21.51 -22.18
N ALA A 288 -31.49 20.25 -22.40
CA ALA A 288 -32.27 19.78 -23.54
C ALA A 288 -33.78 20.08 -23.42
N GLY A 289 -34.26 20.59 -22.28
CA GLY A 289 -35.69 20.82 -22.06
C GLY A 289 -36.51 19.53 -21.91
N GLN A 290 -35.88 18.42 -21.52
CA GLN A 290 -36.56 17.14 -21.34
C GLN A 290 -37.13 16.99 -19.91
N PRO A 291 -38.27 16.29 -19.74
CA PRO A 291 -38.80 15.99 -18.42
C PRO A 291 -37.80 15.15 -17.62
N LEU A 292 -37.66 15.47 -16.34
CA LEU A 292 -36.63 14.90 -15.48
C LEU A 292 -37.06 13.58 -14.81
N GLY A 293 -38.27 13.08 -15.05
CA GLY A 293 -38.87 11.96 -14.30
C GLY A 293 -38.00 10.70 -14.23
N GLU A 294 -37.43 10.27 -15.35
CA GLU A 294 -36.58 9.07 -15.39
C GLU A 294 -35.25 9.28 -14.63
N ALA A 295 -34.66 10.46 -14.74
CA ALA A 295 -33.40 10.79 -14.08
C ALA A 295 -33.57 11.04 -12.57
N LEU A 296 -34.72 11.59 -12.16
CA LEU A 296 -35.08 11.81 -10.75
C LEU A 296 -35.42 10.50 -10.02
N GLY A 297 -35.94 9.49 -10.72
CA GLY A 297 -36.21 8.17 -10.15
C GLY A 297 -34.98 7.43 -9.64
N ARG A 298 -33.77 7.87 -9.99
CA ARG A 298 -32.50 7.26 -9.56
C ARG A 298 -31.88 7.93 -8.33
N ILE A 299 -32.54 8.96 -7.77
CA ILE A 299 -32.03 9.76 -6.65
C ILE A 299 -32.97 9.59 -5.46
N ASP A 300 -32.40 9.24 -4.30
CA ASP A 300 -33.10 9.27 -3.04
C ASP A 300 -33.40 10.73 -2.64
N GLN A 301 -34.69 11.08 -2.54
CA GLN A 301 -35.20 12.41 -2.19
C GLN A 301 -34.76 13.54 -3.16
N PRO A 302 -35.41 13.66 -4.33
CA PRO A 302 -35.11 14.75 -5.26
C PRO A 302 -35.49 16.11 -4.68
N PRO A 303 -34.63 17.15 -4.83
CA PRO A 303 -34.99 18.52 -4.47
C PRO A 303 -36.29 18.97 -5.15
N GLN A 304 -37.17 19.65 -4.41
CA GLN A 304 -38.48 20.08 -4.91
C GLN A 304 -38.38 20.97 -6.18
N ALA A 305 -37.28 21.73 -6.30
CA ALA A 305 -36.98 22.53 -7.48
C ALA A 305 -36.79 21.70 -8.77
N LEU A 306 -36.33 20.45 -8.65
CA LEU A 306 -36.22 19.51 -9.78
C LEU A 306 -37.47 18.65 -9.91
N ALA A 307 -38.08 18.25 -8.79
CA ALA A 307 -39.28 17.42 -8.78
C ALA A 307 -40.47 18.02 -9.55
N ARG A 308 -40.59 19.36 -9.58
CA ARG A 308 -41.63 20.05 -10.38
C ARG A 308 -41.55 19.77 -11.88
N PHE A 309 -40.36 19.41 -12.38
CA PHE A 309 -40.11 19.09 -13.78
C PHE A 309 -40.10 17.58 -14.05
N ALA A 310 -40.59 16.76 -13.12
CA ALA A 310 -40.67 15.32 -13.31
C ALA A 310 -41.58 14.95 -14.50
N GLY A 311 -42.74 15.61 -14.62
CA GLY A 311 -43.71 15.39 -15.70
C GLY A 311 -43.88 16.56 -16.67
N THR A 312 -43.21 17.69 -16.44
CA THR A 312 -43.33 18.90 -17.26
C THR A 312 -41.96 19.33 -17.76
N ALA A 313 -41.86 19.62 -19.06
CA ALA A 313 -40.62 20.09 -19.67
C ALA A 313 -40.16 21.41 -19.00
N PRO A 314 -38.91 21.49 -18.51
CA PRO A 314 -38.38 22.72 -17.96
C PRO A 314 -38.16 23.78 -19.06
N PRO A 315 -38.33 25.08 -18.74
CA PRO A 315 -37.97 26.15 -19.67
C PRO A 315 -36.45 26.13 -19.92
N THR A 316 -36.05 26.15 -21.18
CA THR A 316 -34.64 26.27 -21.58
C THR A 316 -34.23 27.72 -21.66
N GLU A 317 -32.92 27.99 -21.64
CA GLU A 317 -32.41 29.34 -21.83
C GLU A 317 -32.78 29.90 -23.20
N SER A 318 -32.73 29.07 -24.25
CA SER A 318 -33.17 29.44 -25.58
C SER A 318 -34.66 29.80 -25.62
N SER A 319 -35.53 29.04 -24.94
CA SER A 319 -36.95 29.39 -24.88
C SER A 319 -37.21 30.67 -24.07
N LEU A 320 -36.41 30.95 -23.04
CA LEU A 320 -36.49 32.21 -22.29
C LEU A 320 -36.06 33.41 -23.13
N ARG A 321 -35.01 33.26 -23.96
CA ARG A 321 -34.58 34.31 -24.91
C ARG A 321 -35.63 34.59 -25.98
N LEU A 322 -36.20 33.54 -26.56
CA LEU A 322 -37.24 33.67 -27.58
C LEU A 322 -38.52 34.33 -27.03
N SER A 323 -38.94 33.97 -25.81
CA SER A 323 -40.14 34.53 -25.18
C SER A 323 -39.93 35.92 -24.55
N PHE A 324 -38.68 36.37 -24.39
CA PHE A 324 -38.38 37.66 -23.78
C PHE A 324 -38.94 38.82 -24.58
N GLU A 325 -38.83 38.80 -25.91
CA GLU A 325 -39.30 39.92 -26.75
C GLU A 325 -40.81 40.12 -26.65
N ASP A 326 -41.57 39.03 -26.56
CA ASP A 326 -43.02 39.11 -26.45
C ASP A 326 -43.45 39.57 -25.05
N ALA A 327 -42.75 39.11 -24.00
CA ALA A 327 -42.93 39.63 -22.64
C ALA A 327 -42.55 41.12 -22.53
N ALA A 328 -41.47 41.54 -23.19
CA ALA A 328 -41.01 42.92 -23.22
C ALA A 328 -42.01 43.84 -23.95
N LYS A 329 -42.60 43.40 -25.07
CA LYS A 329 -43.68 44.15 -25.74
C LYS A 329 -44.90 44.31 -24.84
N ALA A 330 -45.31 43.26 -24.14
CA ALA A 330 -46.43 43.33 -23.19
C ALA A 330 -46.13 44.30 -22.03
N ALA A 331 -44.89 44.30 -21.53
CA ALA A 331 -44.45 45.22 -20.49
C ALA A 331 -44.46 46.69 -20.91
N ARG A 332 -44.00 46.99 -22.14
CA ARG A 332 -44.06 48.33 -22.73
C ARG A 332 -45.51 48.80 -22.87
N ALA A 333 -46.38 47.97 -23.46
CA ALA A 333 -47.80 48.29 -23.61
C ALA A 333 -48.50 48.55 -22.26
N ALA A 334 -48.18 47.77 -21.23
CA ALA A 334 -48.72 47.96 -19.88
C ALA A 334 -48.20 49.25 -19.21
N SER A 335 -46.96 49.64 -19.47
CA SER A 335 -46.38 50.89 -18.95
C SER A 335 -46.98 52.11 -19.63
N ASP A 336 -47.13 52.07 -20.96
CA ASP A 336 -47.74 53.15 -21.75
C ASP A 336 -49.19 53.40 -21.34
N ALA A 337 -49.97 52.32 -21.13
CA ALA A 337 -51.35 52.40 -20.68
C ALA A 337 -51.48 53.00 -19.27
N ALA A 338 -50.51 52.75 -18.39
CA ALA A 338 -50.49 53.32 -17.03
C ALA A 338 -50.03 54.79 -16.99
N MET A 339 -49.28 55.24 -18.00
CA MET A 339 -48.83 56.63 -18.17
C MET A 339 -49.91 57.53 -18.80
N GLN A 340 -51.02 56.94 -19.29
CA GLN A 340 -52.20 57.64 -19.83
C GLN A 340 -53.42 57.63 -18.89
N PRO A 341 -53.32 57.99 -17.59
CA PRO A 341 -54.45 57.93 -16.68
C PRO A 341 -55.43 59.11 -16.83
N ASP A 342 -55.12 60.14 -17.63
CA ASP A 342 -56.03 61.26 -17.87
C ASP A 342 -56.77 61.07 -19.20
N GLY A 343 -58.08 60.84 -19.12
CA GLY A 343 -58.99 60.36 -20.17
C GLY A 343 -59.21 61.27 -21.38
N SER A 344 -58.19 61.98 -21.86
CA SER A 344 -58.23 62.63 -23.16
C SER A 344 -57.82 61.63 -24.25
N ARG A 345 -58.74 61.37 -25.17
CA ARG A 345 -58.48 60.66 -26.43
C ARG A 345 -57.56 61.54 -27.29
N ALA A 346 -56.27 61.62 -26.92
CA ALA A 346 -55.27 62.45 -27.57
C ALA A 346 -54.61 61.67 -28.71
N GLY A 347 -55.14 61.90 -29.91
CA GLY A 347 -54.46 61.86 -31.19
C GLY A 347 -53.40 60.79 -31.44
N VAL A 348 -53.82 59.69 -32.06
CA VAL A 348 -52.97 58.87 -32.97
C VAL A 348 -52.23 59.69 -34.04
N VAL A 349 -52.57 60.97 -34.20
CA VAL A 349 -51.93 61.94 -35.10
C VAL A 349 -50.76 62.70 -34.44
N ASP A 350 -50.73 62.83 -33.11
CA ASP A 350 -49.63 63.50 -32.36
C ASP A 350 -48.41 62.57 -32.18
N SER A 351 -48.63 61.26 -32.18
CA SER A 351 -47.58 60.23 -32.11
C SER A 351 -46.75 60.09 -33.39
N ALA A 352 -47.24 60.60 -34.53
CA ALA A 352 -46.50 60.63 -35.79
C ALA A 352 -45.61 61.88 -35.91
N LEU A 353 -46.05 63.01 -35.34
CA LEU A 353 -45.28 64.27 -35.34
C LEU A 353 -44.14 64.27 -34.31
N SER A 354 -44.27 63.54 -33.21
CA SER A 354 -43.20 63.35 -32.22
C SER A 354 -42.07 62.41 -32.69
N ARG A 355 -42.30 61.59 -33.73
CA ARG A 355 -41.26 60.70 -34.32
C ARG A 355 -40.26 61.42 -35.23
N LEU A 356 -40.55 62.65 -35.66
CA LEU A 356 -39.66 63.42 -36.54
C LEU A 356 -38.73 64.39 -35.81
N GLY A 357 -38.86 64.54 -34.48
CA GLY A 357 -38.02 65.45 -33.67
C GLY A 357 -36.98 64.77 -32.77
N GLY A 358 -36.90 63.44 -32.77
CA GLY A 358 -36.21 62.66 -31.73
C GLY A 358 -34.80 62.19 -32.06
N LEU A 359 -33.90 63.09 -32.50
CA LEU A 359 -32.51 62.72 -32.78
C LEU A 359 -31.50 63.74 -32.24
N VAL A 360 -31.63 64.09 -30.96
CA VAL A 360 -30.54 64.69 -30.16
C VAL A 360 -30.70 64.28 -28.69
N THR A 361 -29.86 63.36 -28.22
CA THR A 361 -29.71 63.07 -26.78
C THR A 361 -28.61 63.96 -26.19
N ILE A 362 -28.97 64.91 -25.32
CA ILE A 362 -27.99 65.62 -24.48
C ILE A 362 -28.24 65.24 -23.02
N ARG A 363 -27.20 64.65 -22.41
CA ARG A 363 -27.11 64.25 -21.02
C ARG A 363 -26.88 65.48 -20.13
N ARG A 364 -27.74 65.73 -19.14
CA ARG A 364 -27.47 66.64 -18.02
C ARG A 364 -28.08 66.09 -16.72
N GLY A 365 -27.23 65.60 -15.82
CA GLY A 365 -27.62 65.18 -14.46
C GLY A 365 -28.47 63.91 -14.39
N ASP A 366 -28.74 63.46 -13.16
CA ASP A 366 -29.27 62.13 -12.77
C ASP A 366 -30.77 61.89 -13.07
N GLN A 367 -31.39 62.68 -13.96
CA GLN A 367 -32.80 62.49 -14.29
C GLN A 367 -33.04 62.52 -15.81
N VAL A 368 -33.40 61.34 -16.35
CA VAL A 368 -33.79 61.15 -17.75
C VAL A 368 -35.26 61.52 -17.89
N VAL A 369 -35.55 62.59 -18.64
CA VAL A 369 -36.90 63.19 -18.77
C VAL A 369 -37.57 62.89 -20.13
N TRP A 370 -36.93 62.14 -21.02
CA TRP A 370 -37.63 61.54 -22.16
C TRP A 370 -36.87 60.31 -22.68
N GLY A 371 -37.58 59.20 -22.82
CA GLY A 371 -37.04 57.84 -22.87
C GLY A 371 -37.59 57.07 -21.68
N ASP A 372 -38.50 56.13 -21.93
CA ASP A 372 -39.24 55.40 -20.91
C ASP A 372 -38.25 54.70 -19.96
N ALA A 373 -38.33 55.03 -18.66
CA ALA A 373 -37.48 54.41 -17.65
C ALA A 373 -37.66 52.88 -17.62
N ALA A 374 -38.84 52.40 -18.02
CA ALA A 374 -39.10 50.97 -18.21
C ALA A 374 -38.36 50.43 -19.45
N GLU A 375 -38.33 51.15 -20.57
CA GLU A 375 -37.58 50.75 -21.78
C GLU A 375 -36.07 50.63 -21.51
N ALA A 376 -35.49 51.59 -20.80
CA ALA A 376 -34.07 51.54 -20.44
C ALA A 376 -33.73 50.33 -19.55
N GLU A 377 -34.66 49.93 -18.68
CA GLU A 377 -34.51 48.76 -17.81
C GLU A 377 -34.75 47.44 -18.56
N ILE A 378 -35.74 47.38 -19.45
CA ILE A 378 -35.99 46.23 -20.35
C ILE A 378 -34.77 45.97 -21.24
N GLU A 379 -34.15 47.01 -21.80
CA GLU A 379 -32.95 46.85 -22.64
C GLU A 379 -31.71 46.44 -21.82
N ARG A 380 -31.66 46.74 -20.52
CA ARG A 380 -30.62 46.21 -19.61
C ARG A 380 -30.88 44.76 -19.27
N ALA A 381 -32.14 44.39 -19.00
CA ALA A 381 -32.56 43.01 -18.78
C ALA A 381 -32.28 42.12 -20.01
N ARG A 382 -32.52 42.64 -21.22
CA ARG A 382 -32.21 41.97 -22.49
C ARG A 382 -30.73 41.71 -22.64
N ARG A 383 -29.90 42.74 -22.43
CA ARG A 383 -28.44 42.63 -22.54
C ARG A 383 -27.87 41.62 -21.54
N ALA A 384 -28.38 41.61 -20.31
CA ALA A 384 -28.01 40.60 -19.32
C ALA A 384 -28.40 39.18 -19.76
N LEU A 385 -29.62 39.02 -20.31
CA LEU A 385 -30.09 37.73 -20.81
C LEU A 385 -29.28 37.21 -22.01
N GLU A 386 -28.93 38.08 -22.96
CA GLU A 386 -28.06 37.73 -24.09
C GLU A 386 -26.66 37.31 -23.64
N ALA A 387 -26.15 37.95 -22.58
CA ALA A 387 -24.92 37.56 -21.91
C ALA A 387 -25.04 36.24 -21.11
N GLY A 388 -26.22 35.62 -21.06
CA GLY A 388 -26.49 34.39 -20.31
C GLY A 388 -26.70 34.61 -18.81
N ASP A 389 -26.78 35.85 -18.35
CA ASP A 389 -26.97 36.24 -16.96
C ASP A 389 -28.46 36.44 -16.64
N ILE A 390 -29.14 35.33 -16.40
CA ILE A 390 -30.57 35.29 -16.04
C ILE A 390 -30.82 36.00 -14.71
N GLU A 391 -29.86 35.96 -13.78
CA GLU A 391 -29.99 36.57 -12.46
C GLU A 391 -29.96 38.10 -12.56
N MET A 392 -29.02 38.66 -13.32
CA MET A 392 -28.99 40.09 -13.62
C MET A 392 -30.22 40.54 -14.43
N SER A 393 -30.70 39.71 -15.36
CA SER A 393 -31.93 40.01 -16.10
C SER A 393 -33.14 40.15 -15.18
N LEU A 394 -33.30 39.24 -14.21
CA LEU A 394 -34.35 39.31 -13.19
C LEU A 394 -34.24 40.55 -12.30
N GLN A 395 -33.02 40.92 -11.88
CA GLN A 395 -32.79 42.14 -11.09
C GLN A 395 -33.21 43.42 -11.81
N HIS A 396 -33.02 43.47 -13.14
CA HIS A 396 -33.48 44.57 -13.97
C HIS A 396 -35.01 44.57 -14.09
N ILE A 397 -35.64 43.41 -14.31
CA ILE A 397 -37.11 43.30 -14.36
C ILE A 397 -37.77 43.71 -13.04
N ASP A 398 -37.15 43.41 -11.90
CA ASP A 398 -37.67 43.80 -10.59
C ASP A 398 -37.62 45.33 -10.35
N LYS A 399 -36.83 46.08 -11.13
CA LYS A 399 -36.79 47.55 -11.11
C LYS A 399 -37.83 48.21 -12.00
N LEU A 400 -38.56 47.43 -12.81
CA LEU A 400 -39.61 47.97 -13.67
C LEU A 400 -40.77 48.58 -12.87
N PRO A 401 -41.51 49.54 -13.47
CA PRO A 401 -42.78 50.03 -12.91
C PRO A 401 -43.76 48.88 -12.65
N PRO A 402 -44.62 48.97 -11.62
CA PRO A 402 -45.57 47.90 -11.25
C PRO A 402 -46.37 47.28 -12.41
N PRO A 403 -46.95 48.05 -13.37
CA PRO A 403 -47.71 47.46 -14.47
C PRO A 403 -46.85 46.68 -15.47
N ALA A 404 -45.66 47.20 -15.82
CA ALA A 404 -44.69 46.48 -16.66
C ALA A 404 -44.20 45.19 -15.97
N ARG A 405 -43.89 45.29 -14.67
CA ARG A 405 -43.44 44.16 -13.88
C ARG A 405 -44.49 43.06 -13.83
N ALA A 406 -45.77 43.43 -13.63
CA ALA A 406 -46.89 42.49 -13.66
C ALA A 406 -47.00 41.76 -15.02
N ALA A 407 -46.86 42.48 -16.13
CA ALA A 407 -46.88 41.89 -17.46
C ALA A 407 -45.70 40.93 -17.72
N MET A 408 -44.54 41.13 -17.09
CA MET A 408 -43.38 40.22 -17.18
C MET A 408 -43.38 39.08 -16.17
N GLN A 409 -44.34 38.99 -15.24
CA GLN A 409 -44.34 37.98 -14.16
C GLN A 409 -44.23 36.55 -14.69
N GLY A 410 -44.99 36.20 -15.74
CA GLY A 410 -44.96 34.86 -16.31
C GLY A 410 -43.59 34.46 -16.87
N TRP A 411 -42.84 35.41 -17.45
CA TRP A 411 -41.47 35.18 -17.88
C TRP A 411 -40.52 35.09 -16.68
N ALA A 412 -40.67 35.99 -15.70
CA ALA A 412 -39.85 36.03 -14.50
C ALA A 412 -39.96 34.73 -13.67
N ASP A 413 -41.16 34.15 -13.59
CA ASP A 413 -41.39 32.91 -12.86
C ASP A 413 -40.74 31.70 -13.56
N GLN A 414 -40.77 31.63 -14.89
CA GLN A 414 -40.05 30.61 -15.66
C GLN A 414 -38.52 30.74 -15.48
N ALA A 415 -38.00 31.97 -15.53
CA ALA A 415 -36.59 32.25 -15.30
C ALA A 415 -36.14 31.87 -13.87
N ARG A 416 -36.93 32.22 -12.85
CA ARG A 416 -36.68 31.81 -11.45
C ARG A 416 -36.76 30.29 -11.27
N ALA A 417 -37.70 29.62 -11.94
CA ALA A 417 -37.82 28.17 -11.88
C ALA A 417 -36.60 27.45 -12.47
N LEU A 418 -36.06 27.94 -13.59
CA LEU A 418 -34.81 27.44 -14.17
C LEU A 418 -33.61 27.68 -13.24
N LEU A 419 -33.51 28.87 -12.65
CA LEU A 419 -32.44 29.22 -11.73
C LEU A 419 -32.46 28.35 -10.46
N ALA A 420 -33.66 28.11 -9.90
CA ALA A 420 -33.85 27.21 -8.77
C ALA A 420 -33.45 25.76 -9.10
N ALA A 421 -33.78 25.26 -10.29
CA ALA A 421 -33.35 23.93 -10.74
C ALA A 421 -31.81 23.84 -10.89
N ARG A 422 -31.17 24.83 -11.51
CA ARG A 422 -29.70 24.90 -11.64
C ARG A 422 -29.02 24.97 -10.26
N ALA A 423 -29.60 25.71 -9.31
CA ALA A 423 -29.09 25.77 -7.94
C ALA A 423 -29.21 24.43 -7.21
N ALA A 424 -30.35 23.74 -7.34
CA ALA A 424 -30.56 22.42 -6.77
C ALA A 424 -29.57 21.37 -7.31
N LEU A 425 -29.26 21.41 -8.62
CA LEU A 425 -28.24 20.52 -9.20
C LEU A 425 -26.84 20.78 -8.64
N ARG A 426 -26.47 22.04 -8.38
CA ARG A 426 -25.18 22.37 -7.76
C ARG A 426 -25.10 21.87 -6.33
N GLN A 427 -26.19 21.97 -5.56
CA GLN A 427 -26.25 21.40 -4.21
C GLN A 427 -26.10 19.88 -4.23
N LEU A 428 -26.76 19.20 -5.17
CA LEU A 428 -26.67 17.74 -5.31
C LEU A 428 -25.29 17.25 -5.77
N ALA A 429 -24.52 18.09 -6.47
CA ALA A 429 -23.14 17.82 -6.84
C ALA A 429 -22.14 18.06 -5.69
N ALA A 430 -22.51 18.88 -4.70
CA ALA A 430 -21.64 19.29 -3.60
C ALA A 430 -21.82 18.43 -2.33
N GLY A 431 -23.01 17.89 -2.11
CA GLY A 431 -23.26 16.86 -1.09
C GLY A 431 -22.81 15.49 -1.57
#